data_AF-A0A1P8YBC3-F1
#
_entry.id   AF-A0A1P8YBC3-F1
#
_cell.length_a   1.000
_cell.length_b   1.000
_cell.length_c   1.000
_cell.angle_alpha   90.00
_cell.angle_beta   90.00
_cell.angle_gamma   90.00
#
_symmetry.space_group_name_H-M   'P 1'
#
loop_
_entity.id
_entity.type
_entity.pdbx_description
1 polymer ?
#
loop_
_entity_poly.entity_id
_entity_poly.type
_entity_poly.pdbx_seq_one_letter_code
_entity_poly.pdbx_strand_id
1 'polypeptide(L)'
;MTATETETAVAHFADAHAAAEDPRTLLEVVTWESAMLVAAGDYETAIHAIQQGLRAAHQTLRFTEQGPLLTVKWVQALHALGRWDEAVNLVDETLAEPVPPLSAAVLRLNRAGISLTRGHLDRAGADADIAGELLGAASGQDSTGSSWPVCVADSRSSRARTNRRRPFLPTR
;
A
#
# COMPACT_ATOMS: atom_id res chain seq x y z
N MET A 1 -22.33 -0.46 -16.43
CA MET A 1 -22.89 0.61 -15.57
C MET A 1 -23.43 1.69 -16.49
N THR A 2 -24.67 2.11 -16.29
CA THR A 2 -25.28 3.18 -17.08
C THR A 2 -24.88 4.55 -16.52
N ALA A 3 -25.02 5.61 -17.31
CA ALA A 3 -24.74 6.97 -16.85
C ALA A 3 -25.60 7.33 -15.62
N THR A 4 -26.87 6.92 -15.61
CA THR A 4 -27.82 7.17 -14.50
C THR A 4 -27.44 6.42 -13.21
N GLU A 5 -26.95 5.18 -13.31
CA GLU A 5 -26.43 4.43 -12.16
C GLU A 5 -25.21 5.12 -11.55
N THR A 6 -24.34 5.69 -12.39
CA THR A 6 -23.13 6.41 -11.97
C THR A 6 -23.49 7.71 -11.25
N GLU A 7 -24.39 8.52 -11.81
CA GLU A 7 -24.87 9.76 -11.19
C GLU A 7 -25.52 9.52 -9.82
N THR A 8 -26.32 8.47 -9.72
CA THR A 8 -26.96 8.08 -8.45
C THR A 8 -25.92 7.63 -7.42
N ALA A 9 -24.92 6.84 -7.82
CA ALA A 9 -23.83 6.44 -6.95
C ALA A 9 -23.02 7.65 -6.44
N VAL A 10 -22.71 8.60 -7.32
CA VAL A 10 -21.99 9.84 -6.95
C VAL A 10 -22.77 10.64 -5.90
N ALA A 11 -24.09 10.79 -6.07
CA ALA A 11 -24.93 11.46 -5.07
C ALA A 11 -24.89 10.75 -3.71
N HIS A 12 -24.97 9.42 -3.69
CA HIS A 12 -24.86 8.65 -2.44
C HIS A 12 -23.50 8.77 -1.77
N PHE A 13 -22.39 8.84 -2.53
CA PHE A 13 -21.08 9.08 -1.95
C PHE A 13 -20.95 10.49 -1.37
N ALA A 14 -21.55 11.50 -2.00
CA ALA A 14 -21.58 12.85 -1.43
C ALA A 14 -22.31 12.90 -0.08
N ASP A 15 -23.45 12.22 0.04
CA ASP A 15 -24.18 12.07 1.31
C ASP A 15 -23.34 11.31 2.35
N ALA A 16 -22.67 10.23 1.93
CA ALA A 16 -21.81 9.43 2.81
C ALA A 16 -20.59 10.23 3.32
N HIS A 17 -20.00 11.08 2.47
CA HIS A 17 -18.94 12.02 2.87
C HIS A 17 -19.44 13.01 3.95
N ALA A 18 -20.63 13.57 3.76
CA ALA A 18 -21.21 14.51 4.72
C ALA A 18 -21.56 13.84 6.06
N ALA A 19 -21.91 12.55 6.04
CA ALA A 19 -22.24 11.77 7.22
C ALA A 19 -21.01 11.15 7.92
N ALA A 20 -19.82 11.18 7.31
CA ALA A 20 -18.62 10.60 7.88
C ALA A 20 -18.06 11.48 9.02
N GLU A 21 -18.41 11.13 10.27
CA GLU A 21 -17.97 11.87 11.46
C GLU A 21 -16.53 11.55 11.87
N ASP A 22 -16.03 10.38 11.47
CA ASP A 22 -14.71 9.92 11.85
C ASP A 22 -13.82 9.59 10.62
N PRO A 23 -12.49 9.75 10.73
CA PRO A 23 -11.58 9.53 9.60
C PRO A 23 -11.49 8.09 9.09
N ARG A 24 -11.90 7.08 9.87
CA ARG A 24 -11.95 5.70 9.39
C ARG A 24 -13.15 5.52 8.46
N THR A 25 -14.32 5.99 8.86
CA THR A 25 -15.52 5.96 8.00
C THR A 25 -15.27 6.73 6.70
N LEU A 26 -14.64 7.91 6.78
CA LEU A 26 -14.26 8.68 5.59
C LEU A 26 -13.32 7.90 4.65
N LEU A 27 -12.33 7.19 5.19
CA LEU A 27 -11.42 6.35 4.41
C LEU A 27 -12.15 5.19 3.71
N GLU A 28 -13.10 4.56 4.39
CA GLU A 28 -13.92 3.49 3.80
C GLU A 28 -14.81 4.05 2.68
N VAL A 29 -15.43 5.22 2.87
CA VAL A 29 -16.20 5.93 1.83
C VAL A 29 -15.34 6.21 0.60
N VAL A 30 -14.16 6.82 0.78
CA VAL A 30 -13.24 7.15 -0.33
C VAL A 30 -12.72 5.89 -1.03
N THR A 31 -12.53 4.79 -0.30
CA THR A 31 -12.11 3.51 -0.90
C THR A 31 -13.15 2.98 -1.87
N TRP A 32 -14.43 2.99 -1.49
CA TRP A 32 -15.51 2.51 -2.36
C TRP A 32 -15.85 3.51 -3.46
N GLU A 33 -15.85 4.81 -3.17
CA GLU A 33 -16.04 5.87 -4.15
C GLU A 33 -14.99 5.79 -5.27
N SER A 34 -13.70 5.73 -4.91
CA SER A 34 -12.62 5.63 -5.88
C SER A 34 -12.67 4.34 -6.70
N ALA A 35 -13.07 3.21 -6.08
CA ALA A 35 -13.27 1.96 -6.81
C ALA A 35 -14.38 2.08 -7.87
N MET A 36 -15.49 2.73 -7.52
CA MET A 36 -16.60 3.00 -8.42
C MET A 36 -16.19 3.95 -9.55
N LEU A 37 -15.52 5.06 -9.25
CA LEU A 37 -15.06 6.03 -10.24
C LEU A 37 -14.07 5.42 -11.23
N VAL A 38 -13.11 4.61 -10.75
CA VAL A 38 -12.19 3.87 -11.63
C VAL A 38 -12.95 2.91 -12.55
N ALA A 39 -13.99 2.23 -12.05
CA ALA A 39 -14.82 1.34 -12.86
C ALA A 39 -15.69 2.09 -13.87
N ALA A 40 -16.09 3.33 -13.56
CA ALA A 40 -16.82 4.22 -14.47
C ALA A 40 -15.93 4.81 -15.57
N GLY A 41 -14.61 4.84 -15.37
CA GLY A 41 -13.66 5.52 -16.25
C GLY A 41 -13.40 6.98 -15.86
N ASP A 42 -13.94 7.44 -14.73
CA ASP A 42 -13.79 8.81 -14.21
C ASP A 42 -12.47 8.95 -13.41
N TYR A 43 -11.35 8.72 -14.10
CA TYR A 43 -10.04 8.56 -13.47
C TYR A 43 -9.54 9.82 -12.75
N GLU A 44 -9.73 11.01 -13.30
CA GLU A 44 -9.33 12.27 -12.67
C GLU A 44 -10.10 12.52 -11.37
N THR A 45 -11.42 12.26 -11.40
CA THR A 45 -12.27 12.38 -10.21
C THR A 45 -11.85 11.36 -9.15
N ALA A 46 -11.54 10.13 -9.55
CA ALA A 46 -11.02 9.11 -8.64
C ALA A 46 -9.73 9.56 -7.95
N ILE A 47 -8.77 10.10 -8.71
CA ILE A 47 -7.50 10.62 -8.17
C ILE A 47 -7.76 11.75 -7.16
N HIS A 48 -8.67 12.67 -7.48
CA HIS A 48 -8.99 13.77 -6.57
C HIS A 48 -9.58 13.27 -5.25
N ALA A 49 -10.56 12.35 -5.31
CA ALA A 49 -11.16 11.74 -4.12
C ALA A 49 -10.12 11.00 -3.27
N ILE A 50 -9.25 10.21 -3.89
CA ILE A 50 -8.15 9.49 -3.21
C ILE A 50 -7.23 10.46 -2.49
N GLN A 51 -6.78 11.53 -3.16
CA GLN A 51 -5.88 12.51 -2.57
C GLN A 51 -6.52 13.25 -1.38
N GLN A 52 -7.82 13.55 -1.46
CA GLN A 52 -8.56 14.12 -0.34
C GLN A 52 -8.63 13.15 0.84
N GLY A 53 -8.99 11.89 0.60
CA GLY A 53 -9.05 10.86 1.64
C GLY A 53 -7.69 10.62 2.31
N LEU A 54 -6.62 10.53 1.53
CA LEU A 54 -5.25 10.34 2.06
C LEU A 54 -4.79 11.54 2.91
N ARG A 55 -5.12 12.77 2.51
CA ARG A 55 -4.82 13.97 3.33
C ARG A 55 -5.54 13.93 4.67
N ALA A 56 -6.81 13.50 4.69
CA ALA A 56 -7.56 13.34 5.95
C ALA A 56 -7.00 12.20 6.81
N ALA A 57 -6.58 11.10 6.19
CA ALA A 57 -6.00 9.93 6.88
C ALA A 57 -4.62 10.17 7.48
N HIS A 58 -3.80 11.02 6.85
CA HIS A 58 -2.48 11.37 7.36
C HIS A 58 -2.57 12.03 8.76
N GLN A 59 -3.71 12.66 9.07
CA GLN A 59 -3.97 13.28 10.37
C GLN A 59 -4.31 12.26 11.47
N THR A 60 -4.59 10.99 11.15
CA THR A 60 -5.07 9.98 12.11
C THR A 60 -4.20 8.74 12.29
N LEU A 61 -3.00 8.69 11.69
CA LEU A 61 -2.06 7.56 11.77
C LEU A 61 -2.63 6.21 11.29
N ARG A 62 -3.71 6.22 10.49
CA ARG A 62 -4.37 5.01 9.93
C ARG A 62 -3.97 4.68 8.49
N PHE A 63 -2.90 5.31 8.01
CA PHE A 63 -2.40 5.14 6.64
C PHE A 63 -1.98 3.69 6.33
N THR A 64 -1.49 2.94 7.32
CA THR A 64 -0.98 1.58 7.14
C THR A 64 -2.04 0.55 6.77
N GLU A 65 -3.32 0.76 7.13
CA GLU A 65 -4.39 -0.22 6.86
C GLU A 65 -5.07 0.00 5.50
N GLN A 66 -5.40 1.24 5.15
CA GLN A 66 -6.20 1.57 3.96
C GLN A 66 -5.40 2.30 2.88
N GLY A 67 -4.26 2.91 3.22
CA GLY A 67 -3.41 3.65 2.29
C GLY A 67 -2.99 2.82 1.08
N PRO A 68 -2.47 1.59 1.25
CA PRO A 68 -2.07 0.76 0.12
C PRO A 68 -3.20 0.41 -0.86
N LEU A 69 -4.44 0.26 -0.39
CA LEU A 69 -5.58 -0.04 -1.26
C LEU A 69 -5.99 1.20 -2.08
N LEU A 70 -5.97 2.38 -1.46
CA LEU A 70 -6.18 3.65 -2.16
C LEU A 70 -5.07 3.92 -3.18
N THR A 71 -3.81 3.61 -2.86
CA THR A 71 -2.71 3.70 -3.82
C THR A 71 -2.92 2.79 -5.02
N VAL A 72 -3.41 1.56 -4.83
CA VAL A 72 -3.77 0.67 -5.96
C VAL A 72 -4.75 1.35 -6.91
N LYS A 73 -5.81 1.98 -6.39
CA LYS A 73 -6.80 2.70 -7.22
C LYS A 73 -6.18 3.89 -7.93
N TRP A 74 -5.29 4.62 -7.26
CA TRP A 74 -4.59 5.75 -7.87
C TRP A 74 -3.69 5.29 -9.03
N VAL A 75 -2.89 4.24 -8.82
CA VAL A 75 -2.04 3.67 -9.88
C VAL A 75 -2.88 3.18 -11.07
N GLN A 76 -4.02 2.54 -10.83
CA GLN A 76 -4.95 2.12 -11.89
C GLN A 76 -5.46 3.32 -12.70
N ALA A 77 -5.86 4.39 -12.05
CA ALA A 77 -6.31 5.63 -12.71
C ALA A 77 -5.18 6.28 -13.52
N LEU A 78 -3.97 6.40 -12.96
CA LEU A 78 -2.81 6.95 -13.67
C LEU A 78 -2.42 6.11 -14.89
N HIS A 79 -2.46 4.78 -14.77
CA HIS A 79 -2.18 3.87 -15.87
C HIS A 79 -3.17 4.09 -17.03
N ALA A 80 -4.47 4.16 -16.73
CA ALA A 80 -5.51 4.38 -17.73
C ALA A 80 -5.41 5.76 -18.41
N LEU A 81 -4.97 6.79 -17.70
CA LEU A 81 -4.74 8.13 -18.22
C LEU A 81 -3.44 8.29 -19.04
N GLY A 82 -2.63 7.23 -19.16
CA GLY A 82 -1.33 7.33 -19.84
C GLY A 82 -0.24 8.00 -19.01
N ARG A 83 -0.50 8.33 -17.74
CA ARG A 83 0.43 8.98 -16.80
C ARG A 83 1.38 7.95 -16.18
N TRP A 84 2.08 7.21 -17.04
CA TRP A 84 2.81 6.00 -16.65
C TRP A 84 4.02 6.26 -15.77
N ASP A 85 4.75 7.36 -16.00
CA ASP A 85 5.91 7.68 -15.17
C ASP A 85 5.49 7.99 -13.73
N GLU A 86 4.37 8.70 -13.54
CA GLU A 86 3.79 8.95 -12.22
C GLU A 86 3.29 7.67 -11.55
N ALA A 87 2.65 6.78 -12.32
CA ALA A 87 2.17 5.51 -11.82
C ALA A 87 3.33 4.61 -11.33
N VAL A 88 4.42 4.55 -12.08
CA VAL A 88 5.62 3.77 -11.70
C VAL A 88 6.26 4.35 -10.45
N ASN A 89 6.46 5.68 -10.39
CA ASN A 89 7.02 6.32 -9.21
C ASN A 89 6.18 6.04 -7.95
N LEU A 90 4.85 6.13 -8.07
CA LEU A 90 3.94 5.86 -6.95
C LEU A 90 4.00 4.39 -6.50
N VAL A 91 4.13 3.44 -7.44
CA VAL A 91 4.36 2.03 -7.11
C VAL A 91 5.68 1.85 -6.36
N ASP A 92 6.76 2.45 -6.85
CA ASP A 92 8.10 2.33 -6.27
C ASP A 92 8.15 2.91 -4.85
N GLU A 93 7.58 4.09 -4.64
CA GLU A 93 7.44 4.72 -3.32
C GLU A 93 6.62 3.85 -2.36
N THR A 94 5.49 3.29 -2.83
CA THR A 94 4.62 2.49 -1.97
C THR A 94 5.28 1.17 -1.58
N LEU A 95 5.99 0.52 -2.50
CA LEU A 95 6.67 -0.74 -2.24
C LEU A 95 7.99 -0.60 -1.47
N ALA A 96 8.46 0.63 -1.20
CA ALA A 96 9.60 0.88 -0.34
C ALA A 96 9.29 0.63 1.15
N GLU A 97 8.01 0.61 1.51
CA GLU A 97 7.51 0.34 2.87
C GLU A 97 6.82 -1.04 2.95
N PRO A 98 6.59 -1.58 4.15
CA PRO A 98 5.81 -2.80 4.31
C PRO A 98 4.36 -2.62 3.83
N VAL A 99 3.97 -3.38 2.81
CA VAL A 99 2.64 -3.35 2.18
C VAL A 99 1.96 -4.72 2.33
N PRO A 100 0.64 -4.77 2.60
CA PRO A 100 -0.10 -6.04 2.61
C PRO A 100 0.10 -6.83 1.30
N PRO A 101 0.29 -8.17 1.34
CA PRO A 101 0.66 -8.97 0.17
C PRO A 101 -0.25 -8.79 -1.04
N LEU A 102 -1.57 -8.70 -0.82
CA LEU A 102 -2.53 -8.50 -1.90
C LEU A 102 -2.34 -7.14 -2.60
N SER A 103 -2.20 -6.05 -1.84
CA SER A 103 -1.94 -4.72 -2.40
C SER A 103 -0.60 -4.68 -3.13
N ALA A 104 0.44 -5.31 -2.57
CA ALA A 104 1.75 -5.40 -3.20
C ALA A 104 1.68 -6.14 -4.54
N ALA A 105 0.99 -7.30 -4.60
CA ALA A 105 0.80 -8.05 -5.83
C ALA A 105 0.07 -7.23 -6.90
N VAL A 106 -1.01 -6.52 -6.53
CA VAL A 106 -1.76 -5.70 -7.49
C VAL A 106 -0.94 -4.50 -7.98
N LEU A 107 -0.15 -3.85 -7.13
CA LEU A 107 0.77 -2.78 -7.55
C LEU A 107 1.81 -3.29 -8.57
N ARG A 108 2.36 -4.49 -8.33
CA ARG A 108 3.29 -5.15 -9.25
C ARG A 108 2.62 -5.46 -10.60
N LEU A 109 1.40 -5.99 -10.60
CA LEU A 109 0.65 -6.24 -11.83
C LEU A 109 0.37 -4.96 -12.63
N ASN A 110 0.07 -3.84 -11.96
CA ASN A 110 -0.07 -2.55 -12.64
C ASN A 110 1.24 -2.09 -13.28
N ARG A 111 2.37 -2.18 -12.56
CA ARG A 111 3.71 -1.85 -13.10
C ARG A 111 4.12 -2.78 -14.24
N ALA A 112 3.76 -4.05 -14.17
CA ALA A 112 3.92 -5.01 -15.25
C ALA A 112 3.11 -4.60 -16.49
N GLY A 113 1.83 -4.24 -16.31
CA GLY A 113 0.97 -3.72 -17.38
C GLY A 113 1.55 -2.49 -18.07
N ILE A 114 2.07 -1.53 -17.30
CA ILE A 114 2.76 -0.35 -17.84
C ILE A 114 4.01 -0.77 -18.63
N SER A 115 4.79 -1.70 -18.09
CA SER A 115 6.01 -2.21 -18.73
C SER A 115 5.71 -2.90 -20.07
N LEU A 116 4.63 -3.69 -20.14
CA LEU A 116 4.16 -4.30 -21.39
C LEU A 116 3.82 -3.24 -22.43
N THR A 117 3.05 -2.22 -22.04
CA THR A 117 2.65 -1.13 -22.95
C THR A 117 3.86 -0.36 -23.51
N ARG A 118 4.98 -0.32 -22.77
CA ARG A 118 6.25 0.29 -23.21
C ARG A 118 7.22 -0.67 -23.90
N GLY A 119 6.83 -1.94 -24.09
CA GLY A 119 7.67 -2.97 -24.73
C GLY A 119 8.77 -3.56 -23.85
N HIS A 120 8.76 -3.31 -22.53
CA HIS A 120 9.75 -3.83 -21.58
C HIS A 120 9.33 -5.21 -21.05
N LEU A 121 9.38 -6.23 -21.91
CA LEU A 121 8.87 -7.58 -21.61
C LEU A 121 9.56 -8.23 -20.39
N ASP A 122 10.88 -8.11 -20.26
CA ASP A 122 11.63 -8.71 -19.15
C ASP A 122 11.20 -8.13 -17.80
N ARG A 123 10.99 -6.80 -17.74
CA ARG A 123 10.52 -6.12 -16.53
C ARG A 123 9.08 -6.52 -16.19
N ALA A 124 8.23 -6.62 -17.21
CA ALA A 124 6.86 -7.07 -17.02
C ALA A 124 6.79 -8.50 -16.47
N GLY A 125 7.61 -9.41 -17.01
CA GLY A 125 7.73 -10.79 -16.54
C GLY A 125 8.16 -10.85 -15.08
N ALA A 126 9.24 -10.16 -14.73
CA ALA A 126 9.75 -10.15 -13.36
C ALA A 126 8.72 -9.67 -12.33
N ASP A 127 7.93 -8.63 -12.65
CA ASP A 127 6.87 -8.15 -11.76
C ASP A 127 5.67 -9.09 -11.68
N ALA A 128 5.31 -9.74 -12.79
CA ALA A 128 4.24 -10.74 -12.81
C ALA A 128 4.60 -11.99 -12.00
N ASP A 129 5.85 -12.44 -12.07
CA ASP A 129 6.34 -13.59 -11.29
C ASP A 129 6.26 -13.31 -9.80
N ILE A 130 6.76 -12.15 -9.35
CA ILE A 130 6.69 -11.73 -7.94
C ILE A 130 5.23 -11.59 -7.47
N ALA A 131 4.36 -11.04 -8.32
CA ALA A 131 2.92 -10.97 -8.00
C ALA A 131 2.31 -12.37 -7.85
N GLY A 132 2.69 -13.32 -8.72
CA GLY A 132 2.28 -14.72 -8.65
C GLY A 132 2.68 -15.38 -7.34
N GLU A 133 3.91 -15.18 -6.89
CA GLU A 133 4.41 -15.68 -5.59
C GLU A 133 3.59 -15.13 -4.42
N LEU A 134 3.33 -13.83 -4.40
CA LEU A 134 2.54 -13.18 -3.34
C LEU A 134 1.09 -13.70 -3.28
N LEU A 135 0.47 -13.92 -4.45
CA LEU A 135 -0.90 -14.45 -4.53
C LEU A 135 -0.97 -15.95 -4.21
N GLY A 136 0.06 -16.72 -4.59
CA GLY A 136 0.21 -18.13 -4.23
C GLY A 136 0.39 -18.33 -2.72
N ALA A 137 1.23 -17.52 -2.09
CA ALA A 137 1.40 -17.53 -0.63
C ALA A 137 0.12 -17.10 0.12
N ALA A 138 -0.68 -16.19 -0.45
CA ALA A 138 -1.95 -15.78 0.13
C ALA A 138 -3.07 -16.84 0.02
N SER A 139 -2.94 -17.78 -0.92
CA SER A 139 -3.92 -18.86 -1.16
C SER A 139 -3.53 -20.19 -0.49
N GLY A 140 -2.26 -20.33 -0.08
CA GLY A 140 -1.79 -21.43 0.76
C GLY A 140 -2.24 -21.30 2.21
N GLN A 141 -3.44 -21.80 2.55
CA GLN A 141 -3.71 -22.29 3.90
C GLN A 141 -2.93 -23.58 4.13
N ASP A 142 -1.61 -23.47 4.27
CA ASP A 142 -0.80 -24.56 4.82
C ASP A 142 -0.74 -24.42 6.33
N SER A 143 -1.56 -25.28 6.93
CA SER A 143 -1.63 -25.66 8.32
C SER A 143 -0.31 -26.24 8.83
N THR A 144 0.74 -25.42 8.98
CA THR A 144 1.81 -25.71 9.94
C THR A 144 2.31 -24.40 10.57
N GLY A 145 2.31 -24.36 11.89
CA GLY A 145 2.52 -23.14 12.66
C GLY A 145 3.86 -22.45 12.39
N SER A 146 3.81 -21.15 12.09
CA SER A 146 4.86 -20.18 12.39
C SER A 146 4.22 -18.81 12.22
N SER A 147 3.83 -18.16 13.32
CA SER A 147 4.69 -17.18 13.97
C SER A 147 5.26 -16.18 12.95
N TRP A 148 4.46 -15.16 12.63
CA TRP A 148 4.99 -13.88 12.17
C TRP A 148 6.13 -13.44 13.08
N PRO A 149 7.25 -12.91 12.57
CA PRO A 149 8.25 -12.33 13.45
C PRO A 149 7.65 -11.08 14.07
N VAL A 150 7.20 -11.19 15.31
CA VAL A 150 7.16 -10.04 16.21
C VAL A 150 8.59 -9.52 16.25
N CYS A 151 8.80 -8.30 15.75
CA CYS A 151 9.98 -7.52 16.05
C CYS A 151 10.06 -7.35 17.57
N VAL A 152 10.69 -8.30 18.26
CA VAL A 152 11.11 -8.12 19.64
C VAL A 152 12.29 -7.17 19.59
N ALA A 153 12.04 -5.91 19.96
CA ALA A 153 13.09 -4.97 20.28
C ALA A 153 13.98 -5.58 21.38
N ASP A 154 15.20 -5.96 21.03
CA ASP A 154 16.22 -6.38 21.99
C ASP A 154 16.57 -5.19 22.89
N SER A 155 16.04 -5.22 24.10
CA SER A 155 16.37 -4.29 25.17
C SER A 155 17.57 -4.84 25.94
N ARG A 156 18.74 -4.84 25.31
CA ARG A 156 20.03 -5.01 26.00
C ARG A 156 20.86 -3.74 25.95
N SER A 157 20.46 -2.79 26.80
CA SER A 157 21.37 -1.77 27.33
C SER A 157 21.10 -1.57 28.82
N SER A 158 21.84 -2.32 29.64
CA SER A 158 22.16 -1.89 31.01
C SER A 158 23.63 -2.21 31.28
N ARG A 159 24.44 -1.15 31.19
CA ARG A 159 25.81 -1.10 31.71
C ARG A 159 25.76 -1.21 33.23
N ALA A 160 26.62 -2.05 33.82
CA ALA A 160 27.51 -1.61 34.90
C ALA A 160 28.54 -2.68 35.33
N ARG A 161 29.81 -2.28 35.22
CA ARG A 161 30.93 -2.50 36.17
C ARG A 161 31.19 -3.93 36.70
N THR A 162 32.38 -4.44 36.42
CA THR A 162 33.56 -4.28 37.31
C THR A 162 34.79 -4.99 36.72
N ASN A 163 35.75 -4.22 36.19
CA ASN A 163 37.07 -4.75 35.82
C ASN A 163 37.98 -4.67 37.06
N ARG A 164 38.09 -5.78 37.81
CA ARG A 164 39.08 -5.92 38.89
C ARG A 164 40.43 -6.33 38.29
N ARG A 165 41.36 -5.38 38.39
CA ARG A 165 42.82 -5.45 38.32
C ARG A 165 43.41 -6.86 38.51
N ARG A 166 44.24 -7.30 37.56
CA ARG A 166 45.30 -8.31 37.80
C ARG A 166 46.66 -7.62 38.05
N PRO A 167 47.56 -8.26 38.82
CA PRO A 167 48.70 -7.59 39.45
C PRO A 167 49.92 -7.51 38.52
N PHE A 168 50.64 -6.41 38.64
CA PHE A 168 51.96 -6.19 38.05
C PHE A 168 53.01 -6.91 38.92
N LEU A 169 53.84 -7.75 38.29
CA LEU A 169 55.06 -8.31 38.89
C LEU A 169 56.23 -7.31 38.70
N PRO A 170 57.23 -7.30 39.60
CA PRO A 170 58.28 -6.29 39.63
C PRO A 170 59.43 -6.63 38.68
N THR A 171 60.08 -5.60 38.14
CA THR A 171 61.40 -5.71 37.51
C THR A 171 62.38 -4.80 38.25
N ARG A 172 63.42 -5.45 38.80
CA ARG A 172 64.67 -4.94 39.39
C ARG A 172 64.63 -4.29 40.76
#